data_AF-A0AAN8TCU8-F1
#
_entry.id   AF-A0AAN8TCU8-F1
#
_cell.length_a   1.000
_cell.length_b   1.000
_cell.length_c   1.000
_cell.angle_alpha   90.00
_cell.angle_beta   90.00
_cell.angle_gamma   90.00
#
_symmetry.space_group_name_H-M   'P 1'
#
loop_
_entity.id
_entity.type
_entity.pdbx_description
1 polymer ?
#
loop_
_entity_poly.entity_id
_entity_poly.type
_entity_poly.pdbx_seq_one_letter_code
_entity_poly.pdbx_strand_id
1 'polypeptide(L)' 'MSSYSPSLLQKFVSLRVLNLSDLGLKQLLSSIGDLVHLRYLNLSGNWNMRSLPKEL' A
#
# COMPACT_ATOMS: atom_id res chain seq x y z
N MET A 1 -0.77 -6.74 -23.00
CA MET A 1 -2.11 -6.31 -22.55
C MET A 1 -2.39 -6.98 -21.22
N SER A 2 -2.00 -6.36 -20.12
CA SER A 2 -2.33 -6.84 -18.77
C SER A 2 -3.73 -6.35 -18.43
N SER A 3 -4.66 -7.28 -18.21
CA SER A 3 -6.02 -6.98 -17.77
C SER A 3 -5.95 -6.16 -16.48
N TYR A 4 -6.40 -4.90 -16.53
CA TYR A 4 -6.64 -4.09 -15.34
C TYR A 4 -7.71 -4.79 -14.51
N SER A 5 -7.30 -5.54 -13.48
CA SER A 5 -8.20 -5.96 -12.42
C SER A 5 -8.22 -4.81 -11.41
N PRO A 6 -9.36 -4.13 -11.19
CA PRO A 6 -9.41 -3.02 -10.24
C PRO A 6 -9.00 -3.56 -8.87
N SER A 7 -7.97 -2.95 -8.28
CA SER A 7 -7.49 -3.39 -6.98
C SER A 7 -8.61 -3.23 -5.95
N LEU A 8 -8.69 -4.14 -4.98
CA LEU A 8 -9.60 -3.99 -3.84
C LEU A 8 -9.40 -2.64 -3.11
N LEU A 9 -8.19 -2.07 -3.23
CA LEU A 9 -7.83 -0.79 -2.64
C LEU A 9 -8.53 0.40 -3.30
N GLN A 10 -8.91 0.31 -4.58
CA GLN A 10 -9.72 1.34 -5.25
C GLN A 10 -11.09 1.54 -4.61
N LYS A 11 -11.61 0.60 -3.81
CA LYS A 11 -12.86 0.79 -3.06
C LYS A 11 -12.69 1.73 -1.87
N PHE A 12 -11.46 1.90 -1.38
CA PHE A 12 -11.15 2.73 -0.22
C PHE A 12 -10.75 4.14 -0.64
N VAL A 13 -11.51 4.74 -1.55
CA VAL A 13 -11.24 6.08 -2.11
C VAL A 13 -11.13 7.17 -1.05
N SER A 14 -11.74 7.04 0.12
CA SER A 14 -11.66 8.07 1.17
C SER A 14 -10.67 7.75 2.29
N LEU A 15 -9.88 6.67 2.17
CA LEU A 15 -8.95 6.27 3.20
C LEU A 15 -7.80 7.28 3.30
N ARG A 16 -7.66 7.90 4.48
CA ARG A 16 -6.60 8.90 4.76
C ARG A 16 -5.47 8.37 5.62
N VAL A 17 -5.74 7.33 6.40
CA VAL A 17 -4.81 6.74 7.37
C VAL A 17 -4.85 5.23 7.20
N LEU A 18 -3.69 4.62 6.98
CA LEU A 18 -3.52 3.18 6.88
C LEU A 18 -2.38 2.75 7.78
N ASN A 19 -2.67 1.85 8.72
CA ASN A 19 -1.67 1.27 9.59
C ASN A 19 -1.40 -0.19 9.19
N LEU A 20 -0.16 -0.47 8.81
CA LEU A 20 0.36 -1.80 8.48
C LEU A 20 1.56 -2.16 9.37
N SER A 21 1.61 -1.62 10.58
CA SER A 21 2.71 -1.88 11.51
C SER A 21 2.78 -3.34 11.95
N ASP A 22 3.99 -3.86 12.14
CA ASP A 22 4.27 -5.18 12.73
C ASP A 22 3.62 -6.36 12.00
N LEU A 23 3.42 -6.24 10.68
CA LEU A 23 2.81 -7.29 9.85
C LEU A 23 3.83 -8.24 9.21
N GLY A 24 5.12 -8.06 9.46
CA GLY A 24 6.19 -8.88 8.86
C GLY A 24 6.28 -8.73 7.33
N LEU A 25 5.85 -7.59 6.79
CA LEU A 25 5.85 -7.32 5.36
C LEU A 25 7.28 -7.38 4.80
N LYS A 26 7.44 -8.15 3.72
CA LYS A 26 8.70 -8.18 2.94
C LYS A 26 8.70 -7.15 1.81
N GLN A 27 7.51 -6.88 1.29
CA GLN A 27 7.26 -5.93 0.20
C GLN A 27 5.89 -5.29 0.38
N LEU A 28 5.76 -4.05 -0.08
CA LEU A 28 4.47 -3.37 -0.19
C LEU A 28 3.94 -3.55 -1.62
N LEU A 29 2.65 -3.82 -1.76
CA LEU A 29 1.99 -4.01 -3.05
C LEU A 29 2.00 -2.69 -3.84
N SER A 30 2.22 -2.75 -5.15
CA SER A 30 2.16 -1.56 -6.03
C SER A 30 0.78 -0.91 -6.05
N SER A 31 -0.29 -1.67 -5.78
CA SER A 31 -1.65 -1.15 -5.67
C SER A 31 -1.87 -0.21 -4.48
N ILE A 32 -0.88 -0.03 -3.59
CA ILE A 32 -0.97 0.97 -2.52
C ILE A 32 -1.10 2.40 -3.09
N GLY A 33 -0.59 2.64 -4.30
CA GLY A 33 -0.74 3.91 -5.02
C GLY A 33 -2.19 4.21 -5.46
N ASP A 34 -3.06 3.19 -5.50
CA ASP A 34 -4.48 3.40 -5.78
C ASP A 34 -5.20 4.17 -4.64
N LEU A 35 -4.59 4.27 -3.46
CA LEU A 35 -5.13 5.01 -2.31
C LEU A 35 -4.82 6.51 -2.44
N VAL A 36 -5.35 7.16 -3.47
CA VAL A 36 -5.02 8.55 -3.87
C VAL A 36 -5.31 9.61 -2.80
N HIS A 37 -6.11 9.30 -1.78
CA HIS A 37 -6.42 10.19 -0.67
C HIS A 37 -5.65 9.87 0.62
N LEU A 38 -4.75 8.88 0.59
CA LEU A 38 -3.94 8.50 1.73
C LEU A 38 -2.99 9.63 2.12
N ARG A 39 -2.99 9.98 3.40
CA ARG A 39 -2.13 11.02 3.99
C ARG A 39 -1.11 10.45 4.95
N TYR A 40 -1.41 9.30 5.53
CA TYR A 40 -0.55 8.64 6.50
C TYR A 40 -0.53 7.13 6.26
N LEU A 41 0.67 6.59 6.12
CA LEU A 41 0.94 5.16 5.99
C LEU A 41 1.96 4.77 7.05
N ASN A 42 1.55 3.93 8.00
CA ASN A 42 2.47 3.39 8.99
C ASN A 42 2.97 2.00 8.57
N LEU A 43 4.28 1.87 8.41
CA LEU A 43 4.98 0.62 8.09
C LEU A 43 5.96 0.19 9.21
N SER A 44 5.88 0.81 10.39
CA SER A 44 6.77 0.51 11.51
C SER A 44 6.78 -0.98 11.85
N GLY A 45 7.91 -1.52 12.30
CA GLY A 45 7.97 -2.94 12.71
C GLY A 45 7.96 -3.96 11.57
N ASN A 46 7.98 -3.53 10.31
CA ASN A 46 8.23 -4.42 9.16
C ASN A 46 9.73 -4.52 8.84
N TRP A 47 10.49 -5.10 9.77
CA TRP A 47 11.96 -5.18 9.74
C TRP A 47 12.55 -5.94 8.53
N ASN A 48 11.77 -6.80 7.88
CA ASN A 48 12.17 -7.54 6.68
C ASN A 48 11.86 -6.79 5.36
N MET A 49 11.27 -5.61 5.42
CA MET A 49 10.88 -4.86 4.24
C MET A 49 12.11 -4.25 3.57
N ARG A 50 12.38 -4.65 2.33
CA ARG A 50 13.61 -4.26 1.62
C ARG A 50 13.45 -3.09 0.66
N SER A 51 12.23 -2.87 0.17
CA SER A 51 11.96 -1.84 -0.83
C SER A 51 10.52 -1.36 -0.76
N LEU A 52 10.34 -0.06 -0.97
CA LEU A 52 9.06 0.52 -1.36
C LEU A 52 8.80 0.29 -2.86
N PRO A 53 7.54 0.29 -3.32
CA PRO A 53 7.24 0.33 -4.74
C PRO A 53 7.86 1.59 -5.37
N LYS A 54 8.29 1.48 -6.63
CA LYS A 54 8.97 2.58 -7.33
C LYS A 54 8.05 3.77 -7.60
N GLU A 55 6.74 3.54 -7.65
CA GLU A 55 5.73 4.54 -7.90
C GLU A 55 4.63 4.40 -6.84
N LEU A 56 4.26 5.54 -6.26
CA LEU A 56 3.13 5.73 -5.37
C LEU A 56 2.10 6.60 -6.08
#